data_AF-A0A6C0EMH4-F1
#
_entry.id   AF-A0A6C0EMH4-F1
#
_cell.length_a   1.000
_cell.length_b   1.000
_cell.length_c   1.000
_cell.angle_alpha   90.00
_cell.angle_beta   90.00
_cell.angle_gamma   90.00
#
_symmetry.space_group_name_H-M   'P 1'
#
loop_
_entity.id
_entity.type
_entity.pdbx_description
1 polymer ?
#
loop_
_entity_poly.entity_id
_entity_poly.type
_entity_poly.pdbx_seq_one_letter_code
_entity_poly.pdbx_strand_id
1 'polypeptide(L)'
;MKQHTIKQTIDISIIQDFVLNERNIEKILQHTIKGIEQVSTKSKKEIKKVITKNTHFLLPRFIDTLFWCYYIICNGISAYEIVHGDGFKDSLEMKIQLVYSVRDNKELLKKNKWKRNAIEDELVNHKTISESAFMCICAINNFNVVYIDGKKMYTLLNNEDITTNLNIIEKTSNGYSIFMGSKDEIYQKYIQSREQLWQIDNLQKPLRGISSYKAKDLQDICHKLHIDINNGNKMPKKKNLLYQMIQENL
;
A
#
# COMPACT_ATOMS: atom_id res chain seq x y z
N MET A 1 80.21 -24.32 17.41
CA MET A 1 78.96 -24.83 16.81
C MET A 1 78.18 -25.64 17.83
N LYS A 2 77.12 -25.09 18.41
CA LYS A 2 76.02 -25.88 19.01
C LYS A 2 74.71 -25.12 18.74
N GLN A 3 73.91 -25.64 17.81
CA GLN A 3 72.59 -25.11 17.48
C GLN A 3 71.62 -25.47 18.60
N HIS A 4 70.96 -24.47 19.19
CA HIS A 4 69.79 -24.66 20.02
C HIS A 4 68.55 -24.67 19.12
N THR A 5 67.86 -25.81 19.04
CA THR A 5 66.52 -25.87 18.44
C THR A 5 65.58 -26.50 19.46
N ILE A 6 64.93 -25.67 20.28
CA ILE A 6 63.84 -26.10 21.15
C ILE A 6 62.60 -26.19 20.27
N LYS A 7 62.24 -27.39 19.81
CA LYS A 7 60.91 -27.64 19.24
C LYS A 7 59.93 -27.73 20.41
N GLN A 8 59.22 -26.64 20.70
CA GLN A 8 58.02 -26.68 21.54
C GLN A 8 56.93 -27.40 20.75
N THR A 9 56.68 -28.65 21.10
CA THR A 9 55.53 -29.42 20.61
C THR A 9 54.28 -28.79 21.23
N ILE A 10 53.46 -28.12 20.42
CA ILE A 10 52.16 -27.62 20.86
C ILE A 10 51.28 -28.84 21.14
N ASP A 11 50.80 -28.99 22.37
CA ASP A 11 49.87 -30.05 22.73
C ASP A 11 48.50 -29.77 22.09
N ILE A 12 48.16 -30.56 21.07
CA ILE A 12 46.97 -30.38 20.23
C ILE A 12 45.70 -30.80 20.99
N SER A 13 45.83 -31.53 22.11
CA SER A 13 44.70 -31.98 22.93
C SER A 13 43.85 -30.81 23.44
N ILE A 14 44.47 -29.66 23.72
CA ILE A 14 43.83 -28.46 24.26
C ILE A 14 42.88 -27.80 23.25
N ILE A 15 43.10 -28.02 21.95
CA ILE A 15 42.34 -27.40 20.87
C ILE A 15 41.21 -28.33 20.41
N GLN A 16 41.23 -29.62 20.77
CA GLN A 16 40.25 -30.62 20.30
C GLN A 16 38.80 -30.24 20.60
N ASP A 17 38.53 -29.52 21.68
CA ASP A 17 37.19 -29.04 22.04
C ASP A 17 36.70 -27.88 21.16
N PHE A 18 37.60 -27.20 20.45
CA PHE A 18 37.30 -26.08 19.55
C PHE A 18 37.48 -26.43 18.07
N VAL A 19 38.09 -27.58 17.75
CA VAL A 19 38.18 -28.08 16.38
C VAL A 19 36.80 -28.56 15.91
N LEU A 20 36.45 -28.24 14.66
CA LEU A 20 35.29 -28.79 13.94
C LEU A 20 35.51 -30.28 13.64
N ASN A 21 35.44 -31.11 14.68
CA ASN A 21 35.40 -32.56 14.59
C ASN A 21 33.95 -33.05 14.64
N GLU A 22 33.75 -34.31 14.25
CA GLU A 22 32.42 -34.93 14.15
C GLU A 22 31.60 -34.80 15.44
N ARG A 23 32.23 -34.97 16.61
CA ARG A 23 31.56 -34.85 17.92
C ARG A 23 31.14 -33.41 18.23
N ASN A 24 31.96 -32.42 17.91
CA ASN A 24 31.66 -31.01 18.13
C ASN A 24 30.58 -30.51 17.16
N ILE A 25 30.60 -31.00 15.91
CA ILE A 25 29.54 -30.76 14.92
C ILE A 25 28.22 -31.36 15.42
N GLU A 26 28.22 -32.59 15.92
CA GLU A 26 27.02 -33.22 16.47
C GLU A 26 26.44 -32.43 17.65
N LYS A 27 27.28 -31.97 18.58
CA LYS A 27 26.87 -31.09 19.69
C LYS A 27 26.24 -29.79 19.19
N ILE A 28 26.84 -29.13 18.20
CA ILE A 28 26.32 -27.88 17.62
C ILE A 28 24.95 -28.14 16.97
N LEU A 29 24.81 -29.23 16.22
CA LEU A 29 23.54 -29.60 15.57
C LEU A 29 22.45 -29.88 16.61
N GLN A 30 22.75 -30.62 17.68
CA GLN A 30 21.80 -30.90 18.76
C GLN A 30 21.34 -29.62 19.48
N HIS A 31 22.24 -28.67 19.72
CA HIS A 31 21.89 -27.36 20.31
C HIS A 31 21.05 -26.51 19.36
N THR A 32 21.35 -26.54 18.06
CA THR A 32 20.61 -25.80 17.03
C THR A 32 19.18 -26.33 16.91
N ILE A 33 19.00 -27.65 16.88
CA ILE A 33 17.69 -28.31 16.81
C ILE A 33 16.85 -28.00 18.06
N LYS A 34 17.44 -28.11 19.27
CA LYS A 34 16.75 -27.72 20.53
C LYS A 34 16.36 -26.24 20.55
N GLY A 35 17.18 -25.36 19.98
CA GLY A 35 16.84 -23.93 19.83
C GLY A 35 15.61 -23.71 18.94
N ILE A 36 15.51 -24.44 17.82
CA ILE A 36 14.38 -24.38 16.89
C ILE A 36 13.07 -24.87 17.56
N GLU A 37 13.14 -25.92 18.39
CA GLU A 37 11.99 -26.43 19.14
C GLU A 37 11.52 -25.45 20.25
N GLN A 38 12.44 -24.71 20.89
CA GLN A 38 12.06 -23.70 21.88
C GLN A 38 11.48 -22.41 21.26
N VAL A 39 11.90 -22.04 20.05
CA VAL A 39 11.33 -20.91 19.31
C VAL A 39 9.93 -21.24 18.79
N SER A 40 9.68 -22.48 18.36
CA SER A 40 8.35 -22.91 17.89
C SER A 40 7.29 -23.06 18.99
N THR A 41 7.72 -23.25 20.25
CA THR A 41 6.81 -23.37 21.40
C THR A 41 6.50 -22.03 22.09
N LYS A 42 7.40 -21.04 22.04
CA LYS A 42 7.14 -19.68 22.57
C LYS A 42 6.33 -18.78 21.63
N SER A 43 6.37 -18.98 20.30
CA SER A 43 5.61 -18.15 19.35
C SER A 43 4.10 -18.39 19.31
N LYS A 44 3.59 -19.42 20.01
CA LYS A 44 2.15 -19.75 20.07
C LYS A 44 1.35 -19.02 21.15
N LYS A 45 1.99 -18.26 22.05
CA LYS A 45 1.30 -17.56 23.15
C LYS A 45 1.56 -16.05 23.14
N GLU A 46 1.26 -15.39 22.03
CA GLU A 46 0.80 -13.99 22.02
C GLU A 46 0.36 -13.59 20.60
N ILE A 47 -0.70 -14.24 20.15
CA ILE A 47 -1.48 -13.71 19.03
C ILE A 47 -2.94 -13.78 19.46
N LYS A 48 -3.37 -12.82 20.28
CA LYS A 48 -4.79 -12.44 20.33
C LYS A 48 -5.11 -11.77 19.00
N LYS A 49 -5.33 -12.61 17.99
CA LYS A 49 -5.90 -12.25 16.69
C LYS A 49 -7.30 -11.68 16.97
N VAL A 50 -7.38 -10.35 17.03
CA VAL A 50 -8.54 -9.64 16.52
C VAL A 50 -8.51 -9.83 15.00
N ILE A 51 -8.84 -11.03 14.53
CA ILE A 51 -9.22 -11.25 13.14
C ILE A 51 -10.71 -11.37 13.16
N THR A 52 -11.36 -10.28 12.78
CA THR A 52 -12.71 -10.38 12.25
C THR A 52 -12.85 -9.32 11.15
N LYS A 53 -12.93 -9.85 9.91
CA LYS A 53 -13.47 -9.30 8.65
C LYS A 53 -12.48 -8.70 7.62
N ASN A 54 -12.55 -9.31 6.42
CA ASN A 54 -11.85 -9.11 5.14
C ASN A 54 -10.41 -9.64 5.02
N THR A 55 -10.30 -10.89 4.55
CA THR A 55 -9.05 -11.65 4.30
C THR A 55 -8.16 -11.11 3.19
N HIS A 56 -8.60 -10.10 2.44
CA HIS A 56 -7.87 -9.62 1.27
C HIS A 56 -7.33 -8.19 1.42
N PHE A 57 -7.70 -7.42 2.45
CA PHE A 57 -7.14 -6.09 2.62
C PHE A 57 -5.96 -6.11 3.60
N LEU A 58 -4.82 -5.59 3.14
CA LEU A 58 -3.63 -5.42 3.95
C LEU A 58 -3.48 -3.94 4.32
N LEU A 59 -3.49 -3.66 5.62
CA LEU A 59 -3.13 -2.34 6.15
C LEU A 59 -1.63 -2.33 6.46
N PRO A 60 -0.84 -1.42 5.86
CA PRO A 60 0.56 -1.26 6.22
C PRO A 60 0.75 -0.89 7.70
N ARG A 61 1.89 -1.30 8.27
CA ARG A 61 2.20 -1.16 9.70
C ARG A 61 2.77 0.21 10.07
N PHE A 62 3.29 0.91 9.08
CA PHE A 62 4.00 2.17 9.25
C PHE A 62 3.05 3.36 9.13
N ILE A 63 3.51 4.52 9.60
CA ILE A 63 2.72 5.77 9.70
C ILE A 63 2.18 6.20 8.32
N ASP A 64 3.01 6.11 7.28
CA ASP A 64 2.65 6.52 5.92
C ASP A 64 2.02 5.36 5.12
N THR A 65 0.82 4.95 5.53
CA THR A 65 0.17 3.77 4.92
C THR A 65 0.00 3.91 3.40
N LEU A 66 -0.19 5.13 2.88
CA LEU A 66 -0.36 5.36 1.45
C LEU A 66 0.94 5.16 0.67
N PHE A 67 2.05 5.68 1.18
CA PHE A 67 3.37 5.39 0.63
C PHE A 67 3.69 3.90 0.65
N TRP A 68 3.36 3.20 1.74
CA TRP A 68 3.64 1.77 1.82
C TRP A 68 2.74 0.93 0.91
N CYS A 69 1.50 1.36 0.66
CA CYS A 69 0.71 0.79 -0.43
C CYS A 69 1.43 0.95 -1.78
N TYR A 70 1.99 2.13 -2.07
CA TYR A 70 2.80 2.33 -3.29
C TYR A 70 4.04 1.44 -3.33
N TYR A 71 4.76 1.32 -2.21
CA TYR A 71 5.93 0.46 -2.10
C TYR A 71 5.60 -0.99 -2.42
N ILE A 72 4.48 -1.50 -1.90
CA ILE A 72 4.00 -2.86 -2.16
C ILE A 72 3.64 -3.04 -3.65
N ILE A 73 3.06 -2.02 -4.30
CA ILE A 73 2.76 -2.06 -5.74
C ILE A 73 4.06 -2.16 -6.57
N CYS A 74 5.12 -1.45 -6.17
CA CYS A 74 6.38 -1.44 -6.92
C CYS A 74 7.25 -2.68 -6.69
N ASN A 75 7.44 -3.05 -5.42
CA ASN A 75 8.42 -4.06 -5.01
C ASN A 75 7.78 -5.40 -4.62
N GLY A 76 6.45 -5.44 -4.52
CA GLY A 76 5.70 -6.61 -4.06
C GLY A 76 5.65 -6.73 -2.54
N ILE A 77 4.79 -7.65 -2.08
CA ILE A 77 4.57 -7.89 -0.65
C ILE A 77 5.79 -8.48 0.06
N SER A 78 6.54 -9.35 -0.61
CA SER A 78 7.70 -10.01 0.00
C SER A 78 8.79 -8.99 0.38
N ALA A 79 9.03 -7.99 -0.49
CA ALA A 79 9.97 -6.92 -0.19
C ALA A 79 9.52 -6.09 1.02
N TYR A 80 8.22 -5.87 1.16
CA TYR A 80 7.63 -5.15 2.30
C TYR A 80 7.77 -5.93 3.62
N GLU A 81 7.62 -7.26 3.60
CA GLU A 81 7.76 -8.10 4.80
C GLU A 81 9.19 -8.16 5.34
N ILE A 82 10.18 -7.98 4.46
CA ILE A 82 11.61 -7.98 4.81
C ILE A 82 12.04 -6.64 5.42
N VAL A 83 11.27 -5.56 5.23
CA VAL A 83 11.60 -4.25 5.80
C VAL A 83 11.69 -4.36 7.32
N HIS A 84 12.91 -4.19 7.83
CA HIS A 84 13.20 -4.26 9.25
C HIS A 84 13.16 -2.87 9.90
N GLY A 85 12.80 -2.81 11.18
CA GLY A 85 12.75 -1.57 11.95
C GLY A 85 11.57 -0.68 11.58
N ASP A 86 11.84 0.61 11.39
CA ASP A 86 10.86 1.65 11.06
C ASP A 86 10.69 1.89 9.55
N GLY A 87 11.44 1.15 8.71
CA GLY A 87 11.41 1.29 7.25
C GLY A 87 11.89 2.66 6.75
N PHE A 88 12.59 3.43 7.59
CA PHE A 88 13.04 4.77 7.24
C PHE A 88 14.03 4.76 6.08
N LYS A 89 14.96 3.79 6.06
CA LYS A 89 15.96 3.68 5.00
C LYS A 89 15.32 3.38 3.64
N ASP A 90 14.49 2.35 3.56
CA ASP A 90 13.81 1.94 2.33
C ASP A 90 12.85 3.03 1.82
N SER A 91 12.13 3.69 2.74
CA SER A 91 11.25 4.79 2.37
C SER A 91 12.02 6.00 1.84
N LEU A 92 13.14 6.36 2.47
CA LEU A 92 13.99 7.47 2.02
C LEU A 92 14.59 7.19 0.65
N GLU A 93 15.13 5.99 0.43
CA GLU A 93 15.73 5.60 -0.85
C GLU A 93 14.69 5.67 -1.98
N MET A 94 13.50 5.10 -1.77
CA MET A 94 12.44 5.14 -2.76
C MET A 94 11.90 6.57 -2.97
N LYS A 95 11.74 7.38 -1.90
CA LYS A 95 11.33 8.79 -2.02
C LYS A 95 12.31 9.60 -2.86
N ILE A 96 13.61 9.39 -2.69
CA ILE A 96 14.65 10.02 -3.51
C ILE A 96 14.48 9.63 -4.99
N GLN A 97 14.29 8.34 -5.28
CA GLN A 97 14.03 7.87 -6.65
C GLN A 97 12.77 8.51 -7.25
N LEU A 98 11.68 8.59 -6.47
CA LEU A 98 10.43 9.22 -6.89
C LEU A 98 10.61 10.71 -7.22
N VAL A 99 11.41 11.44 -6.43
CA VAL A 99 11.72 12.84 -6.73
C VAL A 99 12.40 12.95 -8.10
N TYR A 100 13.39 12.12 -8.41
CA TYR A 100 14.00 12.12 -9.75
C TYR A 100 12.98 11.83 -10.86
N SER A 101 12.15 10.81 -10.68
CA SER A 101 11.08 10.48 -11.65
C SER A 101 10.08 11.61 -11.86
N VAL A 102 9.72 12.35 -10.80
CA VAL A 102 8.86 13.55 -10.89
C VAL A 102 9.55 14.67 -11.66
N ARG A 103 10.86 14.85 -11.49
CA ARG A 103 11.63 15.90 -12.18
C ARG A 103 11.72 15.68 -13.69
N ASP A 104 11.81 14.42 -14.10
CA ASP A 104 11.93 14.04 -15.51
C ASP A 104 10.58 14.13 -16.24
N ASN A 105 9.47 13.80 -15.57
CA ASN A 105 8.15 13.70 -16.19
C ASN A 105 7.33 15.02 -16.15
N LYS A 106 7.90 16.12 -16.64
CA LYS A 106 7.29 17.46 -16.59
C LYS A 106 5.99 17.62 -17.38
N GLU A 107 5.85 16.89 -18.50
CA GLU A 107 4.67 16.99 -19.38
C GLU A 107 3.43 16.39 -18.72
N LEU A 108 3.59 15.26 -18.04
CA LEU A 108 2.51 14.57 -17.33
C LEU A 108 1.98 15.42 -16.16
N LEU A 109 2.88 16.08 -15.41
CA LEU A 109 2.51 17.00 -14.34
C LEU A 109 1.64 18.17 -14.85
N LYS A 110 1.99 18.73 -16.02
CA LYS A 110 1.21 19.82 -16.64
C LYS A 110 -0.17 19.33 -17.07
N LYS A 111 -0.26 18.15 -17.70
CA LYS A 111 -1.52 17.55 -18.15
C LYS A 111 -2.49 17.35 -16.99
N ASN A 112 -2.02 16.84 -15.85
CA ASN A 112 -2.84 16.55 -14.68
C ASN A 112 -2.95 17.73 -13.68
N LYS A 113 -2.38 18.90 -14.03
CA LYS A 113 -2.36 20.13 -13.20
C LYS A 113 -1.72 19.93 -11.82
N TRP A 114 -0.75 19.03 -11.71
CA TRP A 114 -0.02 18.78 -10.48
C TRP A 114 1.09 19.81 -10.27
N LYS A 115 1.16 20.37 -9.06
CA LYS A 115 2.20 21.32 -8.68
C LYS A 115 3.47 20.56 -8.34
N ARG A 116 4.43 20.52 -9.28
CA ARG A 116 5.73 19.85 -9.11
C ARG A 116 6.40 20.16 -7.77
N ASN A 117 6.56 21.44 -7.44
CA ASN A 117 7.23 21.86 -6.21
C ASN A 117 6.51 21.33 -4.95
N ALA A 118 5.18 21.25 -4.97
CA ALA A 118 4.43 20.74 -3.83
C ALA A 118 4.61 19.23 -3.65
N ILE A 119 4.67 18.48 -4.75
CA ILE A 119 4.89 17.02 -4.70
C ILE A 119 6.34 16.70 -4.29
N GLU A 120 7.32 17.42 -4.84
CA GLU A 120 8.73 17.24 -4.42
C GLU A 120 8.93 17.56 -2.94
N ASP A 121 8.35 18.67 -2.47
CA ASP A 121 8.41 19.08 -1.06
C ASP A 121 7.75 18.04 -0.15
N GLU A 122 6.58 17.53 -0.55
CA GLU A 122 5.87 16.49 0.20
C GLU A 122 6.65 15.17 0.26
N LEU A 123 7.28 14.75 -0.84
CA LEU A 123 8.09 13.53 -0.87
C LEU A 123 9.32 13.61 0.04
N VAL A 124 9.93 14.79 0.21
CA VAL A 124 11.18 14.96 0.96
C VAL A 124 10.93 15.35 2.42
N ASN A 125 10.03 16.32 2.65
CA ASN A 125 9.87 16.97 3.94
C ASN A 125 8.70 16.41 4.76
N HIS A 126 7.69 15.81 4.12
CA HIS A 126 6.52 15.32 4.82
C HIS A 126 6.67 13.86 5.27
N LYS A 127 6.12 13.58 6.45
CA LYS A 127 6.05 12.22 7.02
C LYS A 127 5.04 11.34 6.30
N THR A 128 4.04 11.94 5.66
CA THR A 128 2.94 11.25 4.97
C THR A 128 2.73 11.84 3.59
N ILE A 129 2.36 11.00 2.62
CA ILE A 129 2.05 11.43 1.26
C ILE A 129 0.54 11.67 1.10
N SER A 130 0.16 12.75 0.41
CA SER A 130 -1.22 13.06 0.03
C SER A 130 -1.76 12.16 -1.08
N GLU A 131 -3.09 12.08 -1.22
CA GLU A 131 -3.69 11.35 -2.34
C GLU A 131 -3.23 11.92 -3.70
N SER A 132 -2.95 13.23 -3.77
CA SER A 132 -2.50 13.87 -5.01
C SER A 132 -1.08 13.45 -5.41
N ALA A 133 -0.16 13.36 -4.45
CA ALA A 133 1.20 12.91 -4.68
C ALA A 133 1.23 11.41 -4.98
N PHE A 134 0.41 10.60 -4.29
CA PHE A 134 0.25 9.18 -4.60
C PHE A 134 -0.26 8.94 -6.04
N MET A 135 -1.30 9.65 -6.47
CA MET A 135 -1.78 9.52 -7.85
C MET A 135 -0.73 9.96 -8.87
N CYS A 136 0.09 10.95 -8.52
CA CYS A 136 1.18 11.41 -9.38
C CYS A 136 2.25 10.35 -9.59
N ILE A 137 2.73 9.74 -8.51
CA ILE A 137 3.77 8.70 -8.61
C ILE A 137 3.23 7.45 -9.32
N CYS A 138 1.98 7.06 -9.09
CA CYS A 138 1.34 5.98 -9.84
C CYS A 138 1.22 6.27 -11.33
N ALA A 139 0.91 7.53 -11.69
CA ALA A 139 0.84 7.95 -13.08
C ALA A 139 2.19 7.96 -13.79
N ILE A 140 3.24 8.42 -13.12
CA ILE A 140 4.60 8.43 -13.67
C ILE A 140 5.11 7.01 -13.93
N ASN A 141 4.79 6.09 -13.03
CA ASN A 141 5.21 4.69 -13.12
C ASN A 141 4.23 3.79 -13.91
N ASN A 142 3.21 4.37 -14.56
CA ASN A 142 2.21 3.69 -15.38
C ASN A 142 1.44 2.55 -14.66
N PHE A 143 1.16 2.73 -13.36
CA PHE A 143 0.34 1.79 -12.60
C PHE A 143 -1.15 2.11 -12.72
N ASN A 144 -1.99 1.09 -12.94
CA ASN A 144 -3.43 1.26 -12.90
C ASN A 144 -3.90 1.17 -11.44
N VAL A 145 -4.56 2.21 -10.93
CA VAL A 145 -4.98 2.27 -9.53
C VAL A 145 -6.44 2.66 -9.39
N VAL A 146 -7.16 1.91 -8.56
CA VAL A 146 -8.51 2.21 -8.10
C VAL A 146 -8.40 2.62 -6.64
N TYR A 147 -8.84 3.82 -6.33
CA TYR A 147 -8.85 4.35 -4.99
C TYR A 147 -10.28 4.47 -4.50
N ILE A 148 -10.58 3.85 -3.36
CA ILE A 148 -11.90 3.77 -2.76
C ILE A 148 -11.89 4.60 -1.48
N ASP A 149 -12.85 5.52 -1.37
CA ASP A 149 -13.07 6.35 -0.17
C ASP A 149 -14.55 6.30 0.21
N GLY A 150 -14.88 5.34 1.10
CA GLY A 150 -16.25 5.06 1.50
C GLY A 150 -17.14 4.70 0.31
N LYS A 151 -18.06 5.60 -0.05
CA LYS A 151 -19.01 5.43 -1.17
C LYS A 151 -18.49 5.98 -2.50
N LYS A 152 -17.27 6.53 -2.52
CA LYS A 152 -16.65 7.16 -3.69
C LYS A 152 -15.54 6.26 -4.20
N MET A 153 -15.36 6.20 -5.51
CA MET A 153 -14.20 5.57 -6.12
C MET A 153 -13.58 6.46 -7.19
N TYR A 154 -12.27 6.50 -7.23
CA TYR A 154 -11.47 7.16 -8.24
C TYR A 154 -10.67 6.11 -9.00
N THR A 155 -10.56 6.24 -10.32
CA THR A 155 -9.82 5.29 -11.15
C THR A 155 -8.80 6.04 -11.99
N LEU A 156 -7.54 5.68 -11.79
CA LEU A 156 -6.42 6.13 -12.58
C LEU A 156 -6.02 4.97 -13.52
N LEU A 157 -6.27 5.16 -14.81
CA LEU A 157 -5.85 4.22 -15.86
C LEU A 157 -4.73 4.88 -16.67
N ASN A 158 -3.54 4.30 -16.63
CA ASN A 158 -2.37 4.77 -17.38
C ASN A 158 -2.11 3.92 -18.62
N ASN A 159 -2.60 2.67 -18.65
CA ASN A 159 -2.49 1.77 -19.80
C ASN A 159 -3.86 1.55 -20.45
N GLU A 160 -3.85 1.20 -21.74
CA GLU A 160 -5.08 0.85 -22.49
C GLU A 160 -5.72 -0.45 -21.95
N ASP A 161 -4.92 -1.36 -21.41
CA ASP A 161 -5.40 -2.59 -20.77
C ASP A 161 -5.61 -2.37 -19.26
N ILE A 162 -6.87 -2.43 -18.86
CA ILE A 162 -7.33 -2.29 -17.47
C ILE A 162 -6.91 -3.48 -16.61
N THR A 163 -6.73 -4.66 -17.21
CA THR A 163 -6.45 -5.91 -16.48
C THR A 163 -4.99 -6.02 -16.08
N THR A 164 -4.10 -5.34 -16.82
CA THR A 164 -2.67 -5.34 -16.55
C THR A 164 -2.35 -4.35 -15.43
N ASN A 165 -1.79 -4.86 -14.33
CA ASN A 165 -1.29 -4.09 -13.18
C ASN A 165 -2.35 -3.20 -12.47
N LEU A 166 -3.58 -3.70 -12.38
CA LEU A 166 -4.62 -3.07 -11.58
C LEU A 166 -4.36 -3.26 -10.08
N ASN A 167 -4.42 -2.18 -9.32
CA ASN A 167 -4.27 -2.20 -7.86
C ASN A 167 -5.44 -1.47 -7.21
N ILE A 168 -5.95 -1.99 -6.09
CA ILE A 168 -7.08 -1.39 -5.37
C ILE A 168 -6.60 -0.95 -4.00
N ILE A 169 -6.82 0.32 -3.70
CA ILE A 169 -6.54 0.94 -2.39
C ILE A 169 -7.85 1.42 -1.79
N GLU A 170 -8.06 1.10 -0.52
CA GLU A 170 -9.24 1.51 0.25
C GLU A 170 -8.82 2.41 1.41
N LYS A 171 -9.46 3.57 1.52
CA LYS A 171 -9.32 4.45 2.67
C LYS A 171 -10.20 3.93 3.80
N THR A 172 -9.57 3.67 4.94
CA THR A 172 -10.22 3.22 6.18
C THR A 172 -9.97 4.23 7.29
N SER A 173 -10.67 4.10 8.42
CA SER A 173 -10.46 4.96 9.61
C SER A 173 -9.03 4.91 10.14
N ASN A 174 -8.31 3.81 9.87
CA ASN A 174 -6.98 3.54 10.39
C ASN A 174 -5.87 3.83 9.37
N GLY A 175 -6.21 4.38 8.20
CA GLY A 175 -5.27 4.64 7.10
C GLY A 175 -5.69 3.98 5.80
N TYR A 176 -4.73 3.76 4.91
CA TYR A 176 -4.95 3.22 3.56
C TYR A 176 -4.57 1.74 3.51
N SER A 177 -5.48 0.89 3.05
CA SER A 177 -5.26 -0.54 2.87
C SER A 177 -5.16 -0.88 1.38
N ILE A 178 -4.39 -1.91 1.05
CA ILE A 178 -4.27 -2.44 -0.31
C ILE A 178 -4.97 -3.79 -0.42
N PHE A 179 -5.70 -4.00 -1.51
CA PHE A 179 -6.31 -5.30 -1.80
C PHE A 179 -5.27 -6.28 -2.35
N MET A 180 -5.01 -7.31 -1.56
CA MET A 180 -4.15 -8.45 -1.84
C MET A 180 -5.02 -9.59 -2.38
N GLY A 181 -5.05 -9.72 -3.70
CA GLY A 181 -5.71 -10.81 -4.39
C GLY A 181 -4.95 -11.19 -5.66
N SER A 182 -5.34 -12.31 -6.26
CA SER A 182 -4.99 -12.65 -7.62
C SER A 182 -5.51 -11.60 -8.61
N LYS A 183 -4.98 -11.58 -9.84
CA LYS A 183 -5.42 -10.63 -10.89
C LYS A 183 -6.93 -10.72 -11.14
N ASP A 184 -7.47 -11.93 -11.16
CA ASP A 184 -8.91 -12.15 -11.33
C ASP A 184 -9.73 -11.59 -10.17
N GLU A 185 -9.31 -11.82 -8.92
CA GLU A 185 -10.00 -11.29 -7.74
C GLU A 185 -9.97 -9.76 -7.70
N ILE A 186 -8.83 -9.14 -8.05
CA ILE A 186 -8.71 -7.68 -8.16
C ILE A 186 -9.68 -7.17 -9.22
N TYR A 187 -9.74 -7.80 -10.38
CA TYR A 187 -10.64 -7.39 -11.46
C TYR A 187 -12.12 -7.52 -11.08
N GLN A 188 -12.51 -8.63 -10.44
CA GLN A 188 -13.87 -8.81 -9.93
C GLN A 188 -14.23 -7.77 -8.88
N LYS A 189 -13.31 -7.48 -7.95
CA LYS A 189 -13.50 -6.43 -6.94
C LYS A 189 -13.67 -5.05 -7.59
N TYR A 190 -12.92 -4.76 -8.65
CA TYR A 190 -13.09 -3.51 -9.41
C TYR A 190 -14.47 -3.41 -10.06
N ILE A 191 -14.96 -4.45 -10.74
CA ILE A 191 -16.30 -4.46 -11.35
C ILE A 191 -17.37 -4.22 -10.28
N GLN A 192 -17.32 -4.98 -9.20
CA GLN A 192 -18.27 -4.85 -8.09
C GLN A 192 -18.26 -3.43 -7.50
N SER A 193 -17.07 -2.86 -7.31
CA SER A 193 -16.91 -1.50 -6.79
C SER A 193 -17.49 -0.47 -7.76
N ARG A 194 -17.34 -0.66 -9.08
CA ARG A 194 -17.88 0.24 -10.11
C ARG A 194 -19.41 0.29 -10.13
N GLU A 195 -20.04 -0.85 -9.87
CA GLU A 195 -21.49 -0.96 -9.79
C GLU A 195 -22.02 -0.29 -8.53
N GLN A 196 -21.38 -0.55 -7.38
CA GLN A 196 -21.85 -0.12 -6.07
C GLN A 196 -21.48 1.33 -5.71
N LEU A 197 -20.30 1.79 -6.13
CA LEU A 197 -19.72 3.06 -5.70
C LEU A 197 -19.88 4.15 -6.75
N TRP A 198 -19.85 5.40 -6.28
CA TRP A 198 -19.86 6.56 -7.16
C TRP A 198 -18.47 6.83 -7.74
N GLN A 199 -18.33 6.66 -9.06
CA GLN A 199 -17.13 7.05 -9.79
C GLN A 199 -16.97 8.57 -9.82
N ILE A 200 -15.88 9.05 -9.24
CA ILE A 200 -15.45 10.46 -9.30
C ILE A 200 -14.30 10.61 -10.30
N ASP A 201 -14.26 11.76 -10.97
CA ASP A 201 -13.19 12.09 -11.92
C ASP A 201 -12.06 12.90 -11.29
N ASN A 202 -12.29 13.48 -10.12
CA ASN A 202 -11.34 14.34 -9.45
C ASN A 202 -11.48 14.21 -7.93
N LEU A 203 -10.38 13.86 -7.27
CA LEU A 203 -10.32 13.70 -5.82
C LEU A 203 -10.59 15.01 -5.06
N GLN A 204 -10.15 16.16 -5.60
CA GLN A 204 -10.34 17.47 -4.95
C GLN A 204 -11.71 18.07 -5.24
N LYS A 205 -12.29 17.76 -6.40
CA LYS A 205 -13.60 18.26 -6.84
C LYS A 205 -14.46 17.09 -7.33
N PRO A 206 -14.97 16.26 -6.42
CA PRO A 206 -15.69 15.03 -6.79
C PRO A 206 -17.00 15.32 -7.53
N LEU A 207 -17.65 16.45 -7.24
CA LEU A 207 -18.85 16.91 -7.95
C LEU A 207 -18.49 18.01 -8.95
N ARG A 208 -18.80 17.78 -10.23
CA ARG A 208 -18.71 18.82 -11.28
C ARG A 208 -19.81 19.86 -11.10
N GLY A 209 -19.76 20.97 -11.82
CA GLY A 209 -20.82 21.98 -11.76
C GLY A 209 -22.19 21.39 -12.11
N ILE A 210 -23.27 21.92 -11.52
CA ILE A 210 -24.65 21.45 -11.72
C ILE A 210 -25.08 21.41 -13.20
N SER A 211 -24.49 22.26 -14.05
CA SER A 211 -24.73 22.29 -15.49
C SER A 211 -24.24 21.03 -16.21
N SER A 212 -23.24 20.31 -15.66
CA SER A 212 -22.67 19.10 -16.26
C SER A 212 -23.52 17.85 -16.09
N TYR A 213 -24.54 17.87 -15.23
CA TYR A 213 -25.38 16.71 -14.92
C TYR A 213 -26.81 16.87 -15.43
N LYS A 214 -27.39 15.77 -15.93
CA LYS A 214 -28.85 15.63 -16.11
C LYS A 214 -29.51 15.29 -14.77
N ALA A 215 -30.83 15.47 -14.67
CA ALA A 215 -31.57 15.12 -13.46
C ALA A 215 -31.43 13.64 -13.09
N LYS A 216 -31.41 12.76 -14.11
CA LYS A 216 -31.22 11.32 -13.94
C LYS A 216 -29.82 10.98 -13.40
N ASP A 217 -28.78 11.62 -13.92
CA ASP A 217 -27.40 11.41 -13.44
C ASP A 217 -27.28 11.73 -11.93
N LEU A 218 -27.93 12.80 -11.46
CA LEU A 218 -27.95 13.14 -10.02
C LEU A 218 -28.77 12.13 -9.20
N GLN A 219 -29.84 11.56 -9.75
CA GLN A 219 -30.60 10.50 -9.09
C GLN A 219 -29.75 9.23 -8.94
N ASP A 220 -29.02 8.84 -9.99
CA ASP A 220 -28.12 7.67 -9.96
C ASP A 220 -27.00 7.86 -8.91
N ILE A 221 -26.42 9.06 -8.83
CA ILE A 221 -25.45 9.41 -7.78
C ILE A 221 -26.10 9.33 -6.39
N CYS A 222 -27.32 9.86 -6.22
CA CYS A 222 -28.04 9.77 -4.96
C CYS A 222 -28.32 8.31 -4.56
N HIS A 223 -28.69 7.45 -5.51
CA HIS A 223 -28.88 6.01 -5.26
C HIS A 223 -27.60 5.34 -4.75
N LYS A 224 -26.45 5.62 -5.39
CA LYS A 224 -25.13 5.12 -4.97
C LYS A 224 -24.70 5.67 -3.60
N LEU A 225 -25.06 6.91 -3.29
CA LEU A 225 -24.81 7.53 -2.00
C LEU A 225 -25.84 7.14 -0.92
N HIS A 226 -26.89 6.40 -1.28
CA HIS A 226 -28.05 6.10 -0.43
C HIS A 226 -28.76 7.37 0.11
N ILE A 227 -28.87 8.40 -0.73
CA ILE A 227 -29.62 9.63 -0.47
C ILE A 227 -31.06 9.45 -0.97
N ASP A 228 -32.05 9.81 -0.15
CA ASP A 228 -33.45 9.75 -0.54
C ASP A 228 -33.75 10.78 -1.65
N ILE A 229 -34.15 10.27 -2.81
CA ILE A 229 -34.49 11.06 -4.01
C ILE A 229 -35.93 11.55 -4.05
N ASN A 230 -36.80 11.05 -3.17
CA ASN A 230 -38.23 11.32 -3.18
C ASN A 230 -38.57 12.44 -2.18
N ASN A 231 -39.50 13.29 -2.57
CA ASN A 231 -40.23 14.12 -1.62
C ASN A 231 -41.30 13.27 -0.90
N GLY A 232 -41.87 13.78 0.20
CA GLY A 232 -42.93 13.11 0.97
C GLY A 232 -44.13 12.60 0.15
N ASN A 233 -44.29 13.06 -1.09
CA ASN A 233 -45.31 12.62 -2.05
C ASN A 233 -44.79 11.66 -3.15
N LYS A 234 -43.65 10.97 -2.96
CA LYS A 234 -43.02 10.05 -3.94
C LYS A 234 -42.64 10.68 -5.29
N MET A 235 -42.60 12.02 -5.40
CA MET A 235 -42.09 12.70 -6.59
C MET A 235 -40.59 12.94 -6.46
N PRO A 236 -39.81 12.85 -7.56
CA PRO A 236 -38.38 13.10 -7.52
C PRO A 236 -38.08 14.55 -7.13
N LYS A 237 -37.10 14.73 -6.24
CA LYS A 237 -36.60 16.04 -5.81
C LYS A 237 -36.08 16.84 -7.02
N LYS A 238 -36.21 18.17 -6.92
CA LYS A 238 -35.69 19.09 -7.96
C LYS A 238 -34.18 18.91 -8.13
N LYS A 239 -33.70 19.10 -9.36
CA LYS A 239 -32.27 19.00 -9.74
C LYS A 239 -31.35 19.76 -8.77
N ASN A 240 -31.69 21.00 -8.42
CA ASN A 240 -30.89 21.83 -7.51
C ASN A 240 -30.80 21.24 -6.10
N LEU A 241 -31.89 20.67 -5.59
CA LEU A 241 -31.93 20.08 -4.26
C LEU A 241 -31.11 18.78 -4.22
N LEU A 242 -31.24 17.92 -5.24
CA LEU A 242 -30.41 16.71 -5.36
C LEU A 242 -28.92 17.06 -5.39
N TYR A 243 -28.55 18.07 -6.18
CA TYR A 243 -27.16 18.54 -6.27
C TYR A 243 -26.63 19.05 -4.91
N GLN A 244 -27.43 19.83 -4.19
CA GLN A 244 -27.07 20.31 -2.86
C GLN A 244 -26.93 19.16 -1.85
N MET A 245 -27.86 18.20 -1.85
CA MET A 245 -27.79 17.03 -0.96
C MET A 245 -26.55 16.17 -1.22
N ILE A 246 -26.15 16.00 -2.48
CA ILE A 246 -24.88 15.33 -2.81
C ILE A 246 -23.70 16.13 -2.26
N GLN A 247 -23.71 17.45 -2.40
CA GLN A 247 -22.65 18.33 -1.89
C GLN A 247 -22.54 18.30 -0.36
N GLU A 248 -23.66 18.16 0.36
CA GLU A 248 -23.67 18.03 1.83
C GLU A 248 -23.20 16.64 2.32
N ASN A 249 -23.28 15.61 1.48
CA ASN A 249 -22.85 14.25 1.79
C ASN A 249 -21.42 13.92 1.30
N LEU A 250 -20.71 14.92 0.75
CA LEU A 250 -19.35 14.80 0.25
C LEU A 250 -18.33 15.12 1.32
#